data_AF-A0A075GDH5-F1
#
_entry.id   AF-A0A075GDH5-F1
#
_cell.length_a   1.000
_cell.length_b   1.000
_cell.length_c   1.000
_cell.angle_alpha   90.00
_cell.angle_beta   90.00
_cell.angle_gamma   90.00
#
_symmetry.space_group_name_H-M   'P 1'
#
loop_
_entity.id
_entity.type
_entity.pdbx_description
1 polymer ?
#
loop_
_entity_poly.entity_id
_entity_poly.type
_entity_poly.pdbx_seq_one_letter_code
_entity_poly.pdbx_strand_id
1 'polypeptide(L)' 'MAENFTAELKPQIEKNGNLLWSELLEKVKHDELVYKLVLKYLRRDGFDIGNNKIPEIKKI' A
#
# COMPACT_ATOMS: atom_id res chain seq x y z
N MET A 1 -1.20 13.51 -4.63
CA MET A 1 -0.06 13.15 -3.73
C MET A 1 -0.20 11.71 -3.26
N ALA A 2 -1.08 11.38 -2.29
CA ALA A 2 -1.32 9.99 -1.88
C ALA A 2 -2.05 9.13 -2.95
N GLU A 3 -2.98 9.73 -3.71
CA GLU A 3 -3.63 9.01 -4.82
C GLU A 3 -2.66 8.64 -5.94
N ASN A 4 -1.64 9.46 -6.19
CA ASN A 4 -0.60 9.17 -7.19
C ASN A 4 0.21 7.93 -6.78
N PHE A 5 0.69 7.89 -5.54
CA PHE A 5 1.35 6.70 -5.00
C PHE A 5 0.46 5.47 -5.09
N THR A 6 -0.83 5.62 -4.75
CA THR A 6 -1.79 4.51 -4.84
C THR A 6 -1.92 4.00 -6.27
N ALA A 7 -2.05 4.89 -7.26
CA ALA A 7 -2.12 4.53 -8.67
C ALA A 7 -0.86 3.83 -9.18
N GLU A 8 0.32 4.24 -8.71
CA GLU A 8 1.61 3.60 -9.05
C GLU A 8 1.79 2.23 -8.37
N LEU A 9 1.25 2.05 -7.17
CA LEU A 9 1.41 0.84 -6.36
C LEU A 9 0.48 -0.29 -6.78
N LYS A 10 -0.75 0.02 -7.20
CA LYS A 10 -1.72 -0.98 -7.68
C LYS A 10 -1.13 -1.97 -8.70
N PRO A 11 -0.56 -1.53 -9.84
CA PRO A 11 -0.01 -2.46 -10.82
C PRO A 11 1.21 -3.22 -10.28
N GLN A 12 1.97 -2.64 -9.33
CA GLN A 12 3.10 -3.33 -8.70
C GLN A 12 2.62 -4.48 -7.81
N ILE A 13 1.59 -4.25 -6.99
CA ILE A 13 0.98 -5.28 -6.13
C ILE A 13 0.32 -6.36 -6.99
N GLU A 14 -0.36 -6.00 -8.08
CA GLU A 14 -0.96 -6.96 -9.00
C GLU A 14 0.07 -7.82 -9.72
N LYS A 15 1.23 -7.26 -10.07
CA LYS A 15 2.31 -7.99 -10.76
C LYS A 15 3.14 -8.86 -9.81
N ASN A 16 3.47 -8.34 -8.63
CA ASN A 16 4.35 -9.02 -7.68
C ASN A 16 3.58 -9.93 -6.71
N GLY A 17 2.26 -9.78 -6.62
CA GLY A 17 1.37 -10.54 -5.73
C GLY A 17 1.20 -9.92 -4.34
N ASN A 18 2.22 -9.23 -3.82
CA ASN A 18 2.15 -8.49 -2.56
C ASN A 18 3.11 -7.29 -2.50
N LEU A 19 2.99 -6.49 -1.44
CA LEU A 19 3.85 -5.37 -1.07
C LEU A 19 3.94 -5.29 0.46
N LEU A 20 5.13 -5.27 1.02
CA LEU A 20 5.32 -5.16 2.48
C LEU A 20 5.09 -3.72 2.96
N TRP A 21 4.66 -3.57 4.22
CA TRP A 21 4.50 -2.25 4.84
C TRP A 21 5.83 -1.48 4.91
N SER A 22 6.95 -2.18 5.09
CA SER A 22 8.29 -1.57 5.06
C SER A 22 8.60 -0.96 3.70
N GLU A 23 8.29 -1.67 2.61
CA GLU A 23 8.50 -1.18 1.24
C GLU A 23 7.58 0.01 0.93
N LEU A 24 6.34 -0.03 1.43
CA LEU A 24 5.42 1.09 1.33
C LEU A 24 5.96 2.32 2.06
N LEU A 25 6.47 2.17 3.28
CA LEU A 25 7.08 3.25 4.06
C LEU A 25 8.25 3.90 3.32
N GLU A 26 9.12 3.11 2.71
CA GLU A 26 10.23 3.63 1.90
C GLU A 26 9.72 4.41 0.67
N LYS A 27 8.73 3.86 -0.05
CA LYS A 27 8.16 4.52 -1.25
C LYS A 27 7.50 5.86 -0.94
N VAL A 28 6.84 5.99 0.21
CA VAL A 28 6.23 7.25 0.65
C VAL A 28 7.20 8.14 1.43
N LYS A 29 8.50 7.83 1.40
CA LYS A 29 9.57 8.61 2.05
C LYS A 29 9.35 8.80 3.55
N HIS A 30 8.81 7.79 4.22
CA HIS A 30 8.47 7.81 5.65
C HIS A 30 7.48 8.91 6.07
N ASP A 31 6.71 9.47 5.13
CA ASP A 31 5.62 10.39 5.47
C ASP A 31 4.42 9.59 6.02
N GLU A 32 4.17 9.73 7.32
CA GLU A 32 3.14 8.99 8.04
C GLU A 32 1.71 9.31 7.56
N LEU A 33 1.44 10.55 7.15
CA LEU A 33 0.11 10.96 6.67
C LEU A 33 -0.15 10.35 5.30
N VAL A 34 0.84 10.41 4.41
CA VAL A 34 0.74 9.80 3.07
C VAL A 34 0.62 8.28 3.21
N TYR A 35 1.42 7.65 4.07
CA TYR A 35 1.34 6.22 4.37
C TYR A 35 -0.08 5.78 4.74
N LYS A 36 -0.68 6.43 5.75
CA LYS A 36 -2.04 6.13 6.22
C LYS A 36 -3.10 6.33 5.14
N LEU A 37 -2.97 7.40 4.34
CA LEU A 37 -3.89 7.67 3.23
C LEU A 37 -3.79 6.62 2.12
N VAL A 38 -2.57 6.22 1.75
CA VAL A 38 -2.35 5.18 0.73
C VAL A 38 -2.96 3.85 1.16
N LEU A 39 -2.76 3.42 2.41
CA LEU A 39 -3.41 2.22 2.95
C LEU A 39 -4.95 2.33 2.89
N LYS A 40 -5.51 3.49 3.24
CA LYS A 40 -6.95 3.73 3.17
C LYS A 40 -7.48 3.62 1.74
N TYR A 41 -6.75 4.14 0.76
CA TYR A 41 -7.17 4.07 -0.65
C TYR A 41 -7.01 2.67 -1.22
N LEU A 42 -5.92 1.96 -0.92
CA LEU A 42 -5.76 0.55 -1.30
C LEU A 42 -6.91 -0.30 -0.74
N ARG A 43 -7.29 -0.10 0.52
CA ARG A 43 -8.44 -0.80 1.12
C ARG A 43 -9.76 -0.45 0.46
N ARG A 44 -10.00 0.83 0.13
CA ARG A 44 -11.19 1.28 -0.63
C ARG A 44 -11.26 0.58 -1.99
N ASP A 45 -10.11 0.35 -2.60
CA ASP A 45 -9.98 -0.17 -3.96
C ASP A 45 -9.88 -1.71 -4.00
N GLY A 46 -10.17 -2.39 -2.89
CA GLY A 46 -10.31 -3.85 -2.83
C GLY A 46 -9.05 -4.63 -2.47
N PHE A 47 -8.00 -3.99 -1.97
CA PHE A 47 -6.80 -4.66 -1.49
C PHE A 47 -6.93 -5.06 -0.02
N ASP A 48 -6.40 -6.22 0.32
CA ASP A 48 -6.11 -6.60 1.71
C ASP A 48 -4.83 -5.88 2.13
N ILE A 49 -4.91 -5.01 3.13
CA ILE A 49 -3.78 -4.24 3.64
C ILE A 49 -3.06 -4.92 4.81
N GLY A 50 -3.48 -6.13 5.19
CA GLY A 50 -2.87 -6.88 6.28
C GLY A 50 -3.11 -6.26 7.66
N ASN A 51 -2.25 -6.61 8.60
CA ASN A 51 -2.30 -6.16 9.99
C ASN A 51 -0.92 -6.25 10.66
N ASN A 52 -0.83 -5.93 11.96
CA ASN A 52 0.44 -5.96 12.68
C ASN A 52 1.13 -7.34 12.76
N LYS A 53 0.40 -8.45 12.56
CA LYS A 53 0.97 -9.80 12.49
C LYS A 53 1.37 -10.17 11.07
N ILE A 54 0.70 -9.62 10.06
CA ILE A 54 0.96 -9.85 8.64
C ILE A 54 1.01 -8.49 7.94
N PRO A 55 2.13 -7.76 8.02
CA PRO A 55 2.27 -6.40 7.49
C PRO A 55 2.54 -6.42 5.98
N GLU A 56 1.64 -7.06 5.23
CA GLU A 56 1.69 -7.16 3.78
C GLU A 56 0.39 -6.63 3.17
N ILE A 57 0.49 -6.13 1.95
CA ILE A 57 -0.63 -5.67 1.15
C ILE A 57 -0.73 -6.57 -0.07
N LYS A 58 -1.92 -7.09 -0.37
CA LYS A 58 -2.16 -7.97 -1.51
C LYS A 58 -3.53 -7.72 -2.12
N LYS A 59 -3.69 -8.14 -3.37
CA LYS A 59 -5.01 -8.11 -4.02
C LYS A 59 -5.87 -9.28 -3.49
N ILE A 60 -7.13 -8.97 -3.20
CA ILE A 60 -8.16 -9.96 -2.83
C ILE A 60 -8.59 -10.74 -4.07
#